data_AF-A0A1F9VAU5-F1
#
_entry.id   AF-A0A1F9VAU5-F1
#
_cell.length_a   1.000
_cell.length_b   1.000
_cell.length_c   1.000
_cell.angle_alpha   90.00
_cell.angle_beta   90.00
_cell.angle_gamma   90.00
#
_symmetry.space_group_name_H-M   'P 1'
#
loop_
_entity.id
_entity.type
_entity.pdbx_description
1 polymer ?
#
loop_
_entity_poly.entity_id
_entity_poly.type
_entity_poly.pdbx_seq_one_letter_code
_entity_poly.pdbx_strand_id
1 'polypeptide(L)'
;MQIAQTFEGVAGATVQDIHKPELARLAGLPDNPGFDLLSIRPGNERRAIEVKGRAGTGEIEVSANEWAKACNMRQAYWLYAVYDCATPNLRLVRVQDPFGSLLARAKGSVLISSRQVMESAE
;
A
#
# COMPACT_ATOMS: atom_id res chain seq x y z
N MET A 1 6.93 9.07 3.83
CA MET A 1 7.68 8.66 2.62
C MET A 1 9.16 8.38 2.89
N GLN A 2 9.93 9.34 3.42
CA GLN A 2 11.39 9.22 3.58
C GLN A 2 11.87 7.96 4.32
N ILE A 3 11.24 7.59 5.45
CA ILE A 3 11.61 6.38 6.20
C ILE A 3 11.47 5.09 5.39
N ALA A 4 10.49 5.00 4.48
CA ALA A 4 10.31 3.85 3.59
C ALA A 4 11.42 3.80 2.53
N GLN A 5 11.77 4.95 1.94
CA GLN A 5 12.87 5.07 0.99
C GLN A 5 14.20 4.69 1.63
N THR A 6 14.49 5.20 2.84
CA THR A 6 15.69 4.85 3.61
C THR A 6 15.74 3.37 3.92
N PHE A 7 14.63 2.77 4.37
CA PHE A 7 14.57 1.34 4.68
C PHE A 7 14.93 0.47 3.45
N GLU A 8 14.35 0.77 2.29
CA GLU A 8 14.66 0.05 1.06
C GLU A 8 16.09 0.30 0.58
N GLY A 9 16.57 1.55 0.66
CA GLY A 9 17.94 1.92 0.30
C GLY A 9 19.01 1.23 1.15
N VAL A 10 18.81 1.13 2.47
CA VAL A 10 19.69 0.37 3.38
C VAL A 10 19.74 -1.10 3.01
N ALA A 11 18.65 -1.63 2.45
CA ALA A 11 18.62 -3.00 1.95
C ALA A 11 19.20 -3.16 0.53
N GLY A 12 19.89 -2.14 0.03
CA GLY A 12 20.57 -2.14 -1.27
C GLY A 12 19.66 -1.88 -2.47
N ALA A 13 18.43 -1.40 -2.24
CA ALA A 13 17.51 -1.14 -3.34
C ALA A 13 17.79 0.20 -4.03
N THR A 14 17.59 0.22 -5.36
CA THR A 14 17.31 1.47 -6.07
C THR A 14 15.84 1.80 -5.90
N VAL A 15 15.53 2.95 -5.29
CA VAL A 15 14.16 3.35 -4.97
C VAL A 15 13.75 4.53 -5.84
N GLN A 16 12.64 4.41 -6.54
CA GLN A 16 12.04 5.46 -7.36
C GLN A 16 10.75 5.93 -6.70
N ASP A 17 10.62 7.23 -6.48
CA ASP A 17 9.36 7.87 -6.10
C ASP A 17 8.49 8.03 -7.35
N ILE A 18 7.27 7.50 -7.32
CA ILE A 18 6.32 7.50 -8.43
C ILE A 18 4.91 7.93 -7.99
N HIS A 19 4.78 8.53 -6.79
CA HIS A 19 3.49 8.96 -6.23
C HIS A 19 2.78 10.02 -7.08
N LYS A 20 3.54 10.82 -7.85
CA LYS A 20 2.98 11.84 -8.75
C LYS A 20 2.98 11.36 -10.20
N PRO A 21 1.98 11.74 -11.02
CA PRO A 21 1.90 11.33 -12.42
C PRO A 21 3.17 11.62 -13.23
N GLU A 22 3.80 12.78 -13.03
CA GLU A 22 5.04 13.13 -13.71
C GLU A 22 6.22 12.21 -13.35
N LEU A 23 6.29 11.78 -12.09
CA LEU A 23 7.33 10.88 -11.62
C LEU A 23 7.07 9.44 -12.11
N ALA A 24 5.81 9.01 -12.09
CA ALA A 24 5.40 7.72 -12.63
C ALA A 24 5.77 7.60 -14.12
N ARG A 25 5.49 8.63 -14.93
CA ARG A 25 5.86 8.64 -16.36
C ARG A 25 7.37 8.55 -16.58
N LEU A 26 8.18 9.24 -15.78
CA LEU A 26 9.65 9.13 -15.85
C LEU A 26 10.14 7.71 -15.55
N ALA A 27 9.42 6.98 -14.70
CA ALA A 27 9.67 5.57 -14.41
C ALA A 27 9.03 4.59 -15.44
N GLY A 28 8.39 5.09 -16.49
CA GLY A 28 7.70 4.28 -17.49
C GLY A 28 6.40 3.64 -17.00
N LEU A 29 5.76 4.25 -15.99
CA LEU A 29 4.50 3.81 -15.40
C LEU A 29 3.33 4.72 -15.84
N PRO A 30 2.07 4.23 -15.77
CA PRO A 30 0.89 5.08 -15.99
C PRO A 30 0.76 6.14 -14.89
N ASP A 31 0.02 7.22 -15.17
CA ASP A 31 -0.18 8.37 -14.27
C ASP A 31 -0.68 7.99 -12.86
N ASN A 32 -1.48 6.92 -12.75
CA ASN A 32 -2.01 6.42 -11.49
C ASN A 32 -1.57 4.96 -11.29
N PRO A 33 -0.29 4.71 -10.93
CA PRO A 33 0.26 3.36 -10.87
C PRO A 33 -0.34 2.51 -9.75
N GLY A 34 -0.96 3.15 -8.75
CA GLY A 34 -1.63 2.49 -7.61
C GLY A 34 -0.67 2.08 -6.50
N PHE A 35 0.51 2.70 -6.44
CA PHE A 35 1.49 2.59 -5.36
C PHE A 35 2.39 3.83 -5.39
N ASP A 36 3.21 4.05 -4.36
CA ASP A 36 4.00 5.27 -4.21
C ASP A 36 5.47 5.13 -4.60
N LEU A 37 6.08 3.97 -4.31
CA LEU A 37 7.49 3.71 -4.55
C LEU A 37 7.70 2.43 -5.36
N LEU A 38 8.58 2.50 -6.36
CA LEU A 38 9.14 1.33 -7.01
C LEU A 38 10.53 1.05 -6.41
N SER A 39 10.65 -0.04 -5.66
CA SER A 39 11.93 -0.51 -5.11
C SER A 39 12.46 -1.68 -5.94
N ILE A 40 13.71 -1.58 -6.39
CA ILE A 40 14.41 -2.63 -7.14
C ILE A 40 15.62 -3.06 -6.32
N ARG A 41 15.52 -4.24 -5.70
CA ARG A 41 16.57 -4.84 -4.88
C ARG A 41 17.61 -5.60 -5.71
N PRO A 42 18.78 -5.92 -5.14
CA PRO A 42 19.76 -6.80 -5.79
C PRO A 42 19.10 -8.11 -6.23
N GLY A 43 19.49 -8.63 -7.40
CA GLY A 43 18.84 -9.79 -7.99
C GLY A 43 17.53 -9.49 -8.74
N ASN A 44 17.23 -8.20 -8.99
CA ASN A 44 16.07 -7.74 -9.77
C ASN A 44 14.71 -8.04 -9.10
N GLU A 45 14.69 -8.23 -7.79
CA GLU A 45 13.44 -8.30 -7.02
C GLU A 45 12.79 -6.91 -7.01
N ARG A 46 11.58 -6.81 -7.58
CA ARG A 46 10.81 -5.58 -7.66
C ARG A 46 9.70 -5.55 -6.62
N ARG A 47 9.57 -4.43 -5.92
CA ARG A 47 8.48 -4.16 -4.97
C ARG A 47 7.75 -2.88 -5.37
N ALA A 48 6.45 -2.99 -5.59
CA ALA A 48 5.53 -1.87 -5.60
C ALA A 48 5.10 -1.60 -4.16
N ILE A 49 5.42 -0.43 -3.63
CA ILE A 49 5.22 -0.10 -2.22
C ILE A 49 4.24 1.06 -2.12
N GLU A 50 3.11 0.83 -1.45
CA GLU A 50 2.18 1.87 -1.01
C GLU A 50 2.51 2.29 0.42
N VAL A 51 2.61 3.59 0.70
CA VAL A 51 3.05 4.13 1.99
C VAL A 51 1.91 4.92 2.65
N LYS A 52 1.40 4.42 3.78
CA LYS A 52 0.35 5.11 4.56
C LYS A 52 0.90 5.67 5.86
N GLY A 53 0.69 6.96 6.09
CA GLY A 53 1.11 7.65 7.30
C GLY A 53 -0.04 7.89 8.28
N ARG A 54 0.21 7.72 9.58
CA ARG A 54 -0.71 8.07 10.67
C ARG A 54 -0.01 8.76 11.83
N ALA A 55 -0.68 9.76 12.39
CA ALA A 55 -0.16 10.51 13.55
C ALA A 55 -0.01 9.64 14.81
N GLY A 56 -0.90 8.66 15.00
CA GLY A 56 -0.85 7.62 16.03
C GLY A 56 -0.98 6.23 15.42
N THR A 57 -1.76 5.32 16.01
CA THR A 57 -1.86 3.89 15.62
C THR A 57 -3.21 3.47 15.00
N GLY A 58 -4.05 4.44 14.61
CA GLY A 58 -5.38 4.17 14.04
C GLY A 58 -5.37 3.48 12.67
N GLU A 59 -6.56 3.24 12.13
CA GLU A 59 -6.77 2.54 10.87
C GLU A 59 -6.10 3.25 9.69
N ILE A 60 -5.54 2.47 8.76
CA ILE A 60 -5.03 2.95 7.48
C ILE A 60 -6.07 2.71 6.40
N GLU A 61 -6.30 3.72 5.58
CA GLU A 61 -7.18 3.62 4.43
C GLU A 61 -6.34 3.29 3.20
N VAL A 62 -6.83 2.34 2.39
CA VAL A 62 -6.25 1.96 1.10
C VAL A 62 -7.31 2.25 0.05
N SER A 63 -6.98 3.05 -0.97
CA SER A 63 -7.94 3.45 -2.00
C SER A 63 -8.34 2.26 -2.88
N ALA A 64 -9.45 2.37 -3.61
CA ALA A 64 -9.89 1.31 -4.51
C ALA A 64 -8.84 0.97 -5.59
N ASN A 65 -8.13 1.98 -6.10
CA ASN A 65 -7.06 1.79 -7.08
C ASN A 65 -5.86 1.01 -6.48
N GLU A 66 -5.42 1.39 -5.28
CA GLU A 66 -4.35 0.71 -4.55
C GLU A 66 -4.74 -0.73 -4.22
N TRP A 67 -5.98 -0.95 -3.77
CA TRP A 67 -6.47 -2.28 -3.43
C TRP A 67 -6.58 -3.20 -4.65
N ALA A 68 -7.08 -2.67 -5.78
CA ALA A 68 -7.07 -3.38 -7.04
C ALA A 68 -5.64 -3.69 -7.50
N LYS A 69 -4.69 -2.76 -7.31
CA LYS A 69 -3.30 -2.99 -7.66
C LYS A 69 -2.64 -4.05 -6.77
N ALA A 70 -2.92 -4.05 -5.47
CA ALA A 70 -2.51 -5.09 -4.54
C ALA A 70 -3.03 -6.48 -4.94
N CYS A 71 -4.31 -6.56 -5.34
CA CYS A 71 -4.92 -7.78 -5.88
C CYS A 71 -4.16 -8.30 -7.11
N ASN A 72 -3.82 -7.41 -8.04
CA ASN A 72 -3.17 -7.80 -9.29
C ASN A 72 -1.69 -8.19 -9.10
N MET A 73 -0.98 -7.53 -8.18
CA MET A 73 0.48 -7.67 -8.01
C MET A 73 0.90 -8.65 -6.91
N ARG A 74 0.01 -8.95 -5.95
CA ARG A 74 0.22 -9.97 -4.90
C ARG A 74 1.57 -9.81 -4.18
N GLN A 75 2.45 -10.80 -4.30
CA GLN A 75 3.74 -10.87 -3.61
C GLN A 75 4.71 -9.72 -3.97
N ALA A 76 4.50 -9.07 -5.12
CA ALA A 76 5.25 -7.89 -5.52
C ALA A 76 4.69 -6.58 -4.93
N TYR A 77 3.51 -6.61 -4.31
CA TYR A 77 2.88 -5.45 -3.68
C TYR A 77 3.10 -5.45 -2.17
N TRP A 78 3.50 -4.31 -1.66
CA TRP A 78 3.81 -4.11 -0.26
C TRP A 78 3.07 -2.89 0.28
N LEU A 79 2.54 -3.01 1.50
CA LEU A 79 1.95 -1.89 2.24
C LEU A 79 2.87 -1.53 3.40
N TYR A 80 3.36 -0.29 3.40
CA TYR A 80 4.24 0.26 4.42
C TYR A 80 3.43 1.27 5.25
N ALA A 81 3.05 0.86 6.46
CA ALA A 81 2.36 1.72 7.41
C ALA A 81 3.38 2.41 8.32
N VAL A 82 3.40 3.74 8.30
CA VAL A 82 4.22 4.56 9.19
C VAL A 82 3.32 5.16 10.26
N TYR A 83 3.45 4.66 11.47
CA TYR A 83 2.71 5.14 12.64
C TYR A 83 3.52 6.17 13.43
N ASP A 84 2.81 6.85 14.32
CA ASP A 84 3.40 7.76 15.30
C ASP A 84 4.08 8.99 14.64
N CYS A 85 3.60 9.37 13.44
CA CYS A 85 4.14 10.47 12.62
C CYS A 85 4.04 11.87 13.24
N ALA A 86 3.25 12.04 14.30
CA ALA A 86 3.20 13.29 15.07
C ALA A 86 4.28 13.35 16.16
N THR A 87 5.16 12.34 16.24
CA THR A 87 6.22 12.22 17.23
C THR A 87 7.58 11.97 16.55
N PRO A 88 8.70 12.17 17.25
CA PRO A 88 10.01 11.76 16.75
C PRO A 88 10.19 10.24 16.59
N ASN A 89 9.32 9.43 17.20
CA ASN A 89 9.45 7.97 17.27
C ASN A 89 8.64 7.28 16.16
N LEU A 90 9.02 7.52 14.90
CA LEU A 90 8.37 6.89 13.76
C LEU A 90 8.45 5.36 13.82
N ARG A 91 7.32 4.68 13.57
CA ARG A 91 7.27 3.22 13.54
C ARG A 91 6.81 2.71 12.17
N LEU A 92 7.75 2.12 11.44
CA LEU A 92 7.48 1.50 10.14
C LEU A 92 7.07 0.03 10.29
N VAL A 93 5.87 -0.31 9.85
CA VAL A 93 5.35 -1.69 9.73
C VAL A 93 5.16 -2.01 8.25
N ARG A 94 5.49 -3.23 7.84
CA ARG A 94 5.50 -3.65 6.43
C ARG A 94 4.71 -4.92 6.25
N VAL A 95 3.84 -4.97 5.25
CA VAL A 95 3.01 -6.12 4.92
C VAL A 95 3.22 -6.49 3.45
N GLN A 96 3.69 -7.71 3.20
CA GLN A 96 3.78 -8.28 1.85
C GLN A 96 2.43 -8.90 1.47
N ASP A 97 2.02 -8.70 0.22
CA ASP A 97 0.72 -9.17 -0.29
C ASP A 97 -0.42 -8.79 0.68
N PRO A 98 -0.68 -7.49 0.91
CA PRO A 98 -1.74 -7.06 1.82
C PRO A 98 -3.11 -7.59 1.36
N PHE A 99 -3.32 -7.78 0.05
CA PHE A 99 -4.53 -8.41 -0.46
C PHE A 99 -4.67 -9.85 0.08
N GLY A 100 -3.64 -10.70 -0.02
CA GLY A 100 -3.72 -12.06 0.52
C GLY A 100 -3.72 -12.14 2.04
N SER A 101 -2.83 -11.39 2.68
CA SER A 101 -2.55 -11.50 4.11
C SER A 101 -3.57 -10.79 5.01
N LEU A 102 -4.23 -9.74 4.51
CA LEU A 102 -5.24 -8.98 5.26
C LEU A 102 -6.66 -9.37 4.87
N LEU A 103 -6.94 -9.76 3.62
CA LEU A 103 -8.29 -10.22 3.23
C LEU A 103 -8.69 -11.50 3.97
N ALA A 104 -7.77 -12.44 4.18
CA ALA A 104 -8.03 -13.64 4.98
C ALA A 104 -8.24 -13.35 6.48
N ARG A 105 -7.86 -12.14 6.95
CA ARG A 105 -8.04 -11.68 8.33
C ARG A 105 -9.22 -10.73 8.50
N ALA A 106 -9.72 -10.14 7.42
CA ALA A 106 -11.01 -9.48 7.40
C ALA A 106 -12.07 -10.58 7.56
N LYS A 107 -12.82 -10.56 8.67
CA LYS A 107 -13.87 -11.54 8.98
C LYS A 107 -14.64 -11.89 7.72
N GLY A 108 -14.73 -13.18 7.39
CA GLY A 108 -15.42 -13.73 6.20
C GLY A 108 -16.94 -13.56 6.21
N SER A 109 -17.42 -12.37 6.54
CA SER A 109 -18.82 -11.99 6.62
C SER A 109 -18.98 -10.59 6.08
N VAL A 110 -19.93 -10.42 5.16
CA VAL A 110 -20.38 -9.11 4.69
C VAL A 110 -21.50 -8.64 5.62
N LEU A 111 -21.41 -7.41 6.11
CA LEU A 111 -22.52 -6.76 6.81
C LEU A 111 -23.45 -6.13 5.78
N ILE A 112 -24.65 -6.69 5.64
CA ILE A 112 -25.73 -6.13 4.82
C ILE A 112 -26.71 -5.46 5.77
N SER A 113 -26.95 -4.17 5.58
CA SER A 113 -27.92 -3.44 6.41
C SER A 113 -29.36 -3.83 6.06
N SER A 114 -30.27 -3.74 7.03
CA SER A 114 -31.71 -3.96 6.79
C SER A 114 -32.25 -3.06 5.68
N ARG A 115 -31.69 -1.85 5.53
CA ARG A 115 -32.00 -0.93 4.45
C ARG A 115 -31.66 -1.51 3.07
N GLN A 116 -30.45 -2.03 2.88
CA GLN A 116 -30.03 -2.63 1.62
C GLN A 116 -30.86 -3.88 1.26
N VAL A 117 -31.28 -4.65 2.27
CA VAL A 117 -32.20 -5.79 2.08
C VAL A 117 -33.56 -5.30 1.60
N MET A 118 -34.13 -4.27 2.24
CA MET A 118 -35.43 -3.71 1.86
C MET A 118 -35.41 -3.06 0.47
N GLU A 119 -34.32 -2.38 0.12
CA GLU A 119 -34.15 -1.72 -1.19
C GLU A 119 -33.95 -2.72 -2.35
N SER A 120 -33.60 -3.98 -2.04
CA SER A 120 -33.32 -5.03 -3.04
C SER A 120 -34.31 -6.20 -3.00
N ALA A 121 -35.39 -6.10 -2.22
CA ALA A 121 -36.43 -7.12 -2.16
C ALA A 121 -37.44 -6.93 -3.31
N GLU A 122 -37.81 -8.03 -4.00
CA GLU A 122 -38.89 -8.07 -5.01
C GLU A 122 -40.29 -8.02 -4.36
#